data_AF-A0A953SHI1-F1
#
_entry.id   AF-A0A953SHI1-F1
#
_cell.length_a   1.000
_cell.length_b   1.000
_cell.length_c   1.000
_cell.angle_alpha   90.00
_cell.angle_beta   90.00
_cell.angle_gamma   90.00
#
_symmetry.space_group_name_H-M   'P 1'
#
loop_
_entity.id
_entity.type
_entity.pdbx_description
1 polymer ?
#
loop_
_entity_poly.entity_id
_entity_poly.type
_entity_poly.pdbx_seq_one_letter_code
_entity_poly.pdbx_strand_id
1 'polypeptide(L)'
;TGNSDLYEKSSKIEQIMDREVGSRGIYANVDFYSATTYHCIGLELDLFTPMFALSRIAGWSGHIIEQLADNRLFRPKAAYVGPHDVAYTPLSER
;
A
#
# COMPACT_ATOMS: atom_id res chain seq x y z
N THR A 1 -19.04 -19.16 -7.65
CA THR A 1 -19.04 -18.72 -6.25
C THR A 1 -19.15 -17.21 -6.24
N GLY A 2 -20.36 -16.68 -6.04
CA GLY A 2 -20.66 -15.27 -6.19
C GLY A 2 -21.44 -14.81 -4.96
N ASN A 3 -20.83 -13.93 -4.18
CA ASN A 3 -21.45 -13.35 -3.00
C ASN A 3 -22.07 -12.01 -3.37
N SER A 4 -23.27 -12.05 -3.96
CA SER A 4 -23.96 -10.85 -4.46
C SER A 4 -24.18 -9.81 -3.36
N ASP A 5 -24.46 -10.25 -2.12
CA ASP A 5 -24.61 -9.35 -0.98
C ASP A 5 -23.32 -8.56 -0.68
N LEU A 6 -22.15 -9.21 -0.69
CA LEU A 6 -20.87 -8.50 -0.54
C LEU A 6 -20.61 -7.54 -1.71
N TYR A 7 -20.90 -7.94 -2.94
CA TYR A 7 -20.75 -7.06 -4.09
C TYR A 7 -21.67 -5.84 -4.03
N GLU A 8 -22.94 -6.02 -3.66
CA GLU A 8 -23.91 -4.95 -3.48
C GLU A 8 -23.46 -3.98 -2.38
N LYS A 9 -22.95 -4.50 -1.27
CA LYS A 9 -22.33 -3.69 -0.20
C LYS A 9 -21.14 -2.90 -0.71
N SER A 10 -20.20 -3.53 -1.42
CA SER A 10 -19.04 -2.85 -2.01
C SER A 10 -19.47 -1.74 -2.97
N SER A 11 -20.42 -2.02 -3.88
CA SER A 11 -20.95 -1.02 -4.82
C SER A 11 -21.64 0.14 -4.09
N LYS A 12 -22.41 -0.15 -3.03
CA LYS A 12 -23.07 0.91 -2.26
C LYS A 12 -22.07 1.80 -1.54
N ILE A 13 -21.01 1.22 -0.97
CA ILE A 13 -19.92 1.95 -0.33
C ILE A 13 -19.20 2.83 -1.36
N GLU A 14 -18.89 2.31 -2.55
CA GLU A 14 -18.27 3.09 -3.62
C GLU A 14 -19.11 4.31 -4.00
N GLN A 15 -20.42 4.13 -4.22
CA GLN A 15 -21.34 5.24 -4.52
C GLN A 15 -21.37 6.32 -3.42
N ILE A 16 -21.33 5.90 -2.15
CA ILE A 16 -21.28 6.83 -1.03
C ILE A 16 -19.94 7.57 -1.05
N MET A 17 -18.82 6.87 -1.21
CA MET A 17 -17.49 7.47 -1.23
C MET A 17 -17.32 8.45 -2.39
N ASP A 18 -17.79 8.10 -3.59
CA ASP A 18 -17.76 9.00 -4.75
C ASP A 18 -18.56 10.29 -4.47
N ARG A 19 -19.76 10.17 -3.89
CA ARG A 19 -20.58 11.33 -3.50
C ARG A 19 -19.90 12.21 -2.45
N GLU A 20 -19.33 11.62 -1.40
CA GLU A 20 -18.81 12.37 -0.25
C GLU A 20 -17.40 12.94 -0.50
N VAL A 21 -16.55 12.19 -1.20
CA VAL A 21 -15.11 12.50 -1.33
C VAL A 21 -14.55 12.34 -2.75
N GLY A 22 -15.36 11.95 -3.73
CA GLY A 22 -14.93 11.85 -5.13
C GLY A 22 -14.46 13.20 -5.70
N SER A 23 -15.05 14.31 -5.25
CA SER A 23 -14.58 15.67 -5.58
C SER A 23 -13.16 15.98 -5.10
N ARG A 24 -12.64 15.22 -4.13
CA ARG A 24 -11.25 15.29 -3.65
C ARG A 24 -10.31 14.34 -4.41
N GLY A 25 -10.82 13.62 -5.41
CA GLY A 25 -10.07 12.62 -6.17
C GLY A 25 -9.86 11.29 -5.45
N ILE A 26 -10.68 10.99 -4.44
CA ILE A 26 -10.61 9.73 -3.69
C ILE A 26 -11.64 8.74 -4.26
N TYR A 27 -11.15 7.68 -4.89
CA TYR A 27 -11.97 6.64 -5.52
C TYR A 27 -11.58 5.25 -5.03
N ALA A 28 -12.44 4.25 -5.28
CA ALA A 28 -12.11 2.86 -5.00
C ALA A 28 -10.85 2.44 -5.81
N ASN A 29 -9.83 1.94 -5.12
CA ASN A 29 -8.64 1.40 -5.75
C ASN A 29 -8.81 -0.11 -6.01
N VAL A 30 -7.78 -0.74 -6.59
CA VAL A 30 -7.79 -2.18 -6.88
C VAL A 30 -8.00 -3.06 -5.63
N ASP A 31 -7.52 -2.61 -4.48
CA ASP A 31 -7.60 -3.37 -3.22
C ASP A 31 -9.05 -3.50 -2.73
N PHE A 32 -9.87 -2.48 -3.00
CA PHE A 32 -11.27 -2.45 -2.57
C PHE A 32 -12.10 -3.61 -3.14
N TYR A 33 -12.00 -3.84 -4.45
CA TYR A 33 -12.75 -4.94 -5.09
C TYR A 33 -12.01 -6.28 -5.04
N SER A 34 -10.68 -6.28 -5.06
CA SER A 34 -9.91 -7.53 -5.00
C SER A 34 -10.14 -8.30 -3.69
N ALA A 35 -10.37 -7.63 -2.56
CA ALA A 35 -10.75 -8.30 -1.31
C ALA A 35 -12.04 -9.13 -1.47
N THR A 36 -13.10 -8.55 -2.05
CA THR A 36 -14.35 -9.27 -2.34
C THR A 36 -14.13 -10.39 -3.36
N THR A 37 -13.30 -10.17 -4.38
CA THR A 37 -12.94 -11.20 -5.36
C THR A 37 -12.22 -12.38 -4.72
N TYR A 38 -11.19 -12.14 -3.90
CA TYR A 38 -10.43 -13.19 -3.20
C TYR A 38 -11.32 -14.00 -2.26
N HIS A 39 -12.20 -13.33 -1.52
CA HIS A 39 -13.19 -14.00 -0.70
C HIS A 39 -14.12 -14.89 -1.54
N CYS A 40 -14.63 -14.40 -2.68
CA CYS A 40 -15.52 -15.16 -3.56
C CYS A 40 -14.86 -16.40 -4.18
N ILE A 41 -13.54 -16.43 -4.33
CA ILE A 41 -12.81 -17.62 -4.81
C ILE A 41 -12.33 -18.54 -3.68
N GLY A 42 -12.72 -18.26 -2.43
CA GLY A 42 -12.46 -19.13 -1.28
C GLY A 42 -11.06 -19.01 -0.68
N LEU A 43 -10.35 -17.91 -0.96
CA LEU A 43 -9.08 -17.65 -0.28
C LEU A 43 -9.31 -17.27 1.17
N GLU A 44 -8.47 -17.79 2.05
CA GLU A 44 -8.37 -17.32 3.43
C GLU A 44 -7.88 -15.87 3.45
N LEU A 45 -8.38 -15.07 4.39
CA LEU A 45 -8.07 -13.64 4.49
C LEU A 45 -6.56 -13.38 4.59
N ASP A 46 -5.84 -14.23 5.33
CA ASP A 46 -4.39 -14.14 5.52
C ASP A 46 -3.59 -14.33 4.22
N LEU A 47 -4.23 -14.88 3.18
CA LEU A 47 -3.63 -15.11 1.87
C LEU A 47 -3.82 -13.96 0.88
N PHE A 48 -4.58 -12.92 1.22
CA PHE A 48 -4.87 -11.81 0.27
C PHE A 48 -3.59 -11.06 -0.12
N THR A 49 -2.74 -10.70 0.84
CA THR A 49 -1.46 -10.02 0.59
C THR A 49 -0.46 -10.93 -0.13
N PRO A 50 -0.28 -12.21 0.26
CA PRO A 50 0.51 -13.16 -0.54
C PRO A 50 0.05 -13.29 -1.99
N MET A 51 -1.25 -13.32 -2.27
CA MET A 51 -1.78 -13.36 -3.64
C MET A 51 -1.42 -12.12 -4.45
N PHE A 52 -1.47 -10.93 -3.82
CA PHE A 52 -0.97 -9.71 -4.43
C PHE A 52 0.53 -9.81 -4.76
N ALA A 53 1.35 -10.32 -3.84
CA ALA A 53 2.79 -10.46 -4.04
C ALA A 53 3.13 -11.43 -5.18
N LEU A 54 2.41 -12.54 -5.29
CA LEU A 54 2.54 -13.50 -6.39
C LEU A 54 2.31 -12.87 -7.76
N SER A 55 1.32 -11.97 -7.88
CA SER A 55 1.10 -11.22 -9.11
C SER A 55 2.19 -10.15 -9.34
N ARG A 56 2.59 -9.44 -8.27
CA ARG A 56 3.49 -8.29 -8.37
C ARG A 56 4.95 -8.67 -8.63
N ILE A 57 5.38 -9.90 -8.34
CA ILE A 57 6.76 -10.37 -8.54
C ILE A 57 7.24 -10.20 -9.98
N ALA A 58 6.35 -10.35 -10.96
CA ALA A 58 6.69 -10.14 -12.37
C ALA A 58 7.07 -8.67 -12.64
N GLY A 59 6.27 -7.72 -12.14
CA GLY A 59 6.56 -6.29 -12.26
C GLY A 59 7.80 -5.87 -11.48
N TRP A 60 8.00 -6.39 -10.26
CA TRP A 60 9.22 -6.14 -9.49
C TRP A 60 10.46 -6.64 -10.22
N SER A 61 10.41 -7.85 -10.77
CA SER A 61 11.51 -8.43 -11.54
C SER A 61 11.80 -7.60 -12.80
N GLY A 62 10.75 -7.18 -13.52
CA GLY A 62 10.88 -6.29 -14.69
C GLY A 62 11.59 -4.98 -14.35
N HIS A 63 11.13 -4.27 -13.32
CA HIS A 63 11.75 -3.02 -12.87
C HIS A 63 13.19 -3.20 -12.40
N ILE A 64 13.52 -4.32 -11.75
CA ILE A 64 14.91 -4.64 -11.36
C ILE A 64 15.78 -4.80 -12.61
N ILE A 65 15.31 -5.55 -13.62
CA ILE A 65 16.04 -5.74 -14.88
C ILE A 65 16.24 -4.40 -15.59
N GLU A 66 15.20 -3.58 -15.70
CA GLU A 66 15.26 -2.24 -16.29
C GLU A 66 16.27 -1.35 -15.57
N GLN A 67 16.26 -1.34 -14.23
CA GLN A 67 17.22 -0.56 -13.45
C GLN A 67 18.66 -1.07 -13.63
N LEU A 68 18.87 -2.38 -13.71
CA LEU A 68 20.21 -2.96 -13.90
C LEU A 68 20.83 -2.61 -15.26
N ALA A 69 20.00 -2.29 -16.27
CA ALA A 69 20.48 -1.89 -17.59
C ALA A 69 21.19 -0.51 -17.60
N ASP A 70 20.79 0.41 -16.71
CA ASP A 70 21.44 1.71 -16.52
C ASP A 70 21.43 2.09 -15.02
N ASN A 71 22.20 1.33 -14.24
CA ASN A 71 22.05 1.35 -12.79
C ASN A 71 22.65 2.60 -12.12
N ARG A 72 21.93 3.11 -11.11
CA ARG A 72 22.40 4.18 -10.23
C ARG A 72 22.07 3.89 -8.78
N LEU A 73 23.01 4.17 -7.88
CA LEU A 73 22.77 4.05 -6.44
C LEU A 73 21.68 5.03 -5.98
N PHE A 74 20.60 4.51 -5.41
CA PHE A 74 19.61 5.31 -4.68
C PHE A 74 20.13 5.66 -3.29
N ARG A 75 20.58 6.92 -3.12
CA ARG A 75 21.05 7.45 -1.84
C ARG A 75 20.44 8.83 -1.56
N PRO A 76 19.15 8.91 -1.20
CA PRO A 76 18.56 10.17 -0.76
C PRO A 76 19.23 10.67 0.53
N LYS A 77 19.18 11.99 0.76
CA LYS A 77 19.62 12.63 2.01
C LYS A 77 18.42 13.01 2.85
N ALA A 78 18.62 13.14 4.15
CA ALA A 78 17.65 13.73 5.06
C ALA A 78 18.12 15.13 5.49
N ALA A 79 17.17 16.02 5.76
CA ALA A 79 17.43 17.30 6.40
C ALA A 79 17.35 17.11 7.92
N TYR A 80 18.46 17.30 8.62
CA TYR A 80 18.47 17.26 10.08
C TYR A 80 17.95 18.59 10.64
N VAL A 81 16.97 18.51 11.55
CA VAL A 81 16.33 19.67 12.19
C VAL A 81 16.46 19.65 13.73
N GLY A 82 17.27 18.73 14.25
CA GLY A 82 17.55 18.63 15.67
C GLY A 82 18.63 19.62 16.14
N PRO A 83 18.84 19.73 17.45
CA PRO A 83 19.95 20.49 17.99
C PRO A 83 21.28 19.81 17.68
N HIS A 84 22.25 20.58 17.18
CA HIS A 84 23.64 20.13 17.03
C HIS A 84 24.41 20.34 18.33
N ASP A 85 25.50 19.58 18.48
CA ASP A 85 26.48 19.77 19.57
C ASP A 85 25.88 19.79 20.98
N VAL A 86 24.84 18.99 21.20
CA VAL A 86 24.23 18.85 22.54
C VAL A 86 25.25 18.27 23.49
N ALA A 87 25.63 19.05 24.51
CA ALA A 87 26.51 18.60 25.56
C ALA A 87 25.91 17.37 26.26
N TYR A 88 26.73 16.35 26.47
CA TYR A 88 26.32 15.16 27.20
C TYR A 88 26.08 15.49 28.68
N THR A 89 24.89 15.19 29.20
CA THR A 89 24.57 15.26 30.63
C THR A 89 24.82 13.89 31.29
N PRO A 90 25.72 13.78 32.29
CA PRO A 90 25.93 12.57 33.07
C PRO A 90 24.63 12.06 33.68
N LEU A 91 24.47 10.74 33.77
CA LEU A 91 23.22 10.13 34.26
C LEU A 91 22.80 10.64 35.64
N SER A 92 23.76 10.95 36.51
CA SER A 92 23.52 11.52 37.86
C SER A 92 22.96 12.94 37.85
N GLU A 93 23.03 13.64 36.71
CA GLU A 93 22.70 15.06 36.54
C GLU A 93 21.58 15.30 35.50
N ARG A 94 20.92 14.22 35.04
CA ARG A 94 19.78 14.29 34.10
C ARG A 94 18.48 14.61 34.80
#